data_AF-A0A154PGN0-F1
#
_entry.id   AF-A0A154PGN0-F1
#
_cell.length_a   1.000
_cell.length_b   1.000
_cell.length_c   1.000
_cell.angle_alpha   90.00
_cell.angle_beta   90.00
_cell.angle_gamma   90.00
#
_symmetry.space_group_name_H-M   'P 1'
#
loop_
_entity.id
_entity.type
_entity.pdbx_description
1 polymer ?
#
loop_
_entity_poly.entity_id
_entity_poly.type
_entity_poly.pdbx_seq_one_letter_code
_entity_poly.pdbx_strand_id
1 'polypeptide(L)'
;MEISKDINQKVDLKQFKDLSKSGPTLKDFIVHETIPPIDSINVPNIPYIKNINGGNQKVFFEVYGCQMNVSDTEVIWSILKSHGYKKTDNLEDANIVLLITCSIRDHAEQKIWYKLDYLNSIRKKKKFPMKIGLLGCMAERLKDKILEKNKLVDVIAGPDSYKDLPRLLSISENKAAINVVLSFDETYADITPVRLNKDSTSAFVTIMRGCDNMCTYCIVPFTRGRERSRPVDSIVKEIQSLSDEGVKEVMLLGQNVNSYRDTSYSEFYMANNAETHLVKGFKTVYKNKKGGRRFCDLLDEVSRINPDMRIRFTSPHPKDFPDEVLQLIADRPNICNEIHLPAQSGNSMVLERMRRGYTREAYLDLVHRIRDILPNVCLSSDFITGFCGETEEEFQDTLSLIQLVKYNRAFLFGYSMREKTTAHRRFKDDVEPAEKIKRIERMSATYRPIAEELNKSRIGRLQLVLIEGVSKRSDECLQGRNEGNIRVVVPTMDIPTEKYSDIKRPIKSGDYVVVEVQDANSNTIMGTPIYHSSITKYSSSHVL
;
A
#
# COMPACT_ATOMS: atom_id res chain seq x y z
N MET A 1 -40.69 40.11 -53.03
CA MET A 1 -39.57 40.93 -52.52
C MET A 1 -38.76 40.02 -51.63
N GLU A 2 -37.89 39.21 -52.25
CA GLU A 2 -36.43 39.44 -52.28
C GLU A 2 -35.89 39.48 -50.84
N ILE A 3 -35.16 38.47 -50.36
CA ILE A 3 -33.85 38.03 -50.87
C ILE A 3 -33.68 36.50 -50.64
N SER A 4 -33.34 35.79 -51.72
CA SER A 4 -32.71 34.46 -51.74
C SER A 4 -31.36 34.59 -52.45
N LYS A 5 -30.33 33.90 -51.93
CA LYS A 5 -29.13 33.36 -52.65
C LYS A 5 -28.20 32.75 -51.58
N ASP A 6 -28.18 31.42 -51.45
CA ASP A 6 -27.20 30.52 -52.09
C ASP A 6 -25.74 30.86 -51.79
N ILE A 7 -25.07 30.10 -50.90
CA ILE A 7 -23.71 29.60 -51.14
C ILE A 7 -23.56 28.21 -50.48
N ASN A 8 -23.73 27.18 -51.31
CA ASN A 8 -23.35 25.80 -51.05
C ASN A 8 -21.89 25.65 -51.51
N GLN A 9 -20.91 25.84 -50.62
CA GLN A 9 -19.48 25.74 -50.96
C GLN A 9 -19.00 24.28 -50.81
N LYS A 10 -18.90 23.59 -51.95
CA LYS A 10 -18.14 22.33 -52.09
C LYS A 10 -16.67 22.58 -51.73
N VAL A 11 -16.15 21.88 -50.74
CA VAL A 11 -14.72 21.86 -50.40
C VAL A 11 -13.97 21.17 -51.54
N ASP A 12 -13.06 21.90 -52.19
CA ASP A 12 -12.24 21.41 -53.29
C ASP A 12 -11.12 20.50 -52.77
N LEU A 13 -11.33 19.18 -52.86
CA LEU A 13 -10.41 18.12 -52.43
C LEU A 13 -9.06 18.11 -53.18
N LYS A 14 -8.84 18.98 -54.18
CA LYS A 14 -7.54 19.16 -54.82
C LYS A 14 -6.57 20.03 -54.01
N GLN A 15 -7.05 21.02 -53.25
CA GLN A 15 -6.17 21.90 -52.45
C GLN A 15 -5.48 21.16 -51.28
N PHE A 16 -6.08 20.10 -50.75
CA PHE A 16 -5.47 19.29 -49.69
C PHE A 16 -4.40 18.30 -50.19
N LYS A 17 -4.31 18.03 -51.50
CA LYS A 17 -3.32 17.10 -52.06
C LYS A 17 -1.95 17.74 -52.31
N ASP A 18 -1.88 19.07 -52.37
CA ASP A 18 -0.59 19.76 -52.59
C ASP A 18 0.10 20.17 -51.28
N LEU A 19 -0.62 20.22 -50.15
CA LEU A 19 -0.05 20.43 -48.81
C LEU A 19 0.69 19.20 -48.24
N SER A 20 0.50 18.00 -48.83
CA SER A 20 1.19 16.77 -48.41
C SER A 20 2.52 16.51 -49.12
N LYS A 21 2.91 17.35 -50.08
CA LYS A 21 4.15 17.18 -50.87
C LYS A 21 5.34 18.01 -50.38
N SER A 22 5.14 18.94 -49.44
CA SER A 22 6.20 19.80 -48.89
C SER A 22 6.28 19.77 -47.35
N GLY A 23 5.63 18.80 -46.70
CA GLY A 23 5.74 18.59 -45.26
C GLY A 23 6.90 17.66 -44.89
N PRO A 24 7.52 17.81 -43.70
CA PRO A 24 8.58 16.92 -43.26
C PRO A 24 8.06 15.47 -43.18
N THR A 25 8.84 14.56 -43.74
CA THR A 25 8.57 13.13 -43.77
C THR A 25 8.98 12.47 -42.46
N LEU A 26 8.47 11.26 -42.19
CA LEU A 26 8.84 10.47 -41.00
C LEU A 26 10.36 10.24 -40.88
N LYS A 27 11.09 10.25 -42.00
CA LYS A 27 12.55 10.11 -42.02
C LYS A 27 13.27 11.36 -41.49
N ASP A 28 12.66 12.53 -41.60
CA ASP A 28 13.23 13.80 -41.10
C ASP A 28 13.20 13.88 -39.56
N PHE A 29 12.46 12.96 -38.90
CA PHE A 29 12.40 12.82 -37.45
C PHE A 29 13.25 11.66 -36.91
N ILE A 30 13.86 10.85 -37.78
CA ILE A 30 14.76 9.76 -37.38
C ILE A 30 16.20 10.29 -37.48
N VAL A 31 16.64 10.96 -36.42
CA VAL A 31 18.04 11.32 -36.25
C VAL A 31 18.77 10.10 -35.68
N HIS A 32 19.64 9.49 -36.49
CA HIS A 32 20.68 8.58 -35.99
C HIS A 32 21.82 9.42 -35.41
N GLU A 33 21.66 9.91 -34.18
CA GLU A 33 22.77 10.50 -33.43
C GLU A 33 23.15 9.60 -32.26
N THR A 34 24.40 9.16 -32.30
CA THR A 34 25.16 8.55 -31.22
C THR A 34 24.97 9.33 -29.92
N ILE A 35 24.44 8.65 -28.90
CA ILE A 35 24.23 9.17 -27.55
C ILE A 35 25.58 9.66 -26.99
N PRO A 36 25.77 10.95 -26.70
CA PRO A 36 26.95 11.43 -25.98
C PRO A 36 26.93 10.90 -24.54
N PRO A 37 28.09 10.76 -23.87
CA PRO A 37 28.14 10.33 -22.47
C PRO A 37 27.29 11.26 -21.59
N ILE A 38 26.49 10.68 -20.70
CA ILE A 38 25.63 11.40 -19.76
C ILE A 38 26.50 12.05 -18.68
N ASP A 39 27.04 13.23 -18.99
CA ASP A 39 27.50 14.16 -17.97
C ASP A 39 26.58 15.38 -17.96
N SER A 40 25.83 15.51 -16.87
CA SER A 40 24.92 16.62 -16.53
C SER A 40 23.76 16.89 -17.52
N ILE A 41 22.57 16.41 -17.17
CA ILE A 41 21.32 16.89 -17.77
C ILE A 41 21.13 18.35 -17.32
N ASN A 42 21.60 19.30 -18.14
CA ASN A 42 21.24 20.70 -18.00
C ASN A 42 19.76 20.84 -18.39
N VAL A 43 18.89 20.93 -17.38
CA VAL A 43 17.48 21.23 -17.57
C VAL A 43 17.38 22.60 -18.27
N PRO A 44 16.69 22.73 -19.42
CA PRO A 44 16.59 24.01 -20.11
C PRO A 44 15.93 25.06 -19.21
N ASN A 45 16.61 26.18 -18.99
CA ASN A 45 16.10 27.30 -18.21
C ASN A 45 15.04 28.04 -19.06
N ILE A 46 13.77 27.74 -18.80
CA ILE A 46 12.64 28.33 -19.51
C ILE A 46 12.26 29.65 -18.80
N PRO A 47 12.43 30.83 -19.43
CA PRO A 47 12.46 32.13 -18.75
C PRO A 47 11.15 32.56 -18.06
N TYR A 48 10.01 31.96 -18.38
CA TYR A 48 8.72 32.22 -17.75
C TYR A 48 8.36 31.23 -16.62
N ILE A 49 9.20 30.21 -16.40
CA ILE A 49 9.06 29.28 -15.29
C ILE A 49 9.94 29.80 -14.15
N LYS A 50 9.33 30.30 -13.08
CA LYS A 50 10.06 30.62 -11.84
C LYS A 50 10.90 29.39 -11.45
N ASN A 51 12.18 29.60 -11.13
CA ASN A 51 13.03 28.53 -10.59
C ASN A 51 12.31 27.85 -9.42
N ILE A 52 11.96 26.58 -9.60
CA ILE A 52 11.21 25.80 -8.62
C ILE A 52 12.21 25.28 -7.58
N ASN A 53 12.82 26.20 -6.83
CA ASN A 53 13.77 25.90 -5.77
C ASN A 53 13.14 26.27 -4.43
N GLY A 54 13.11 25.30 -3.52
CA GLY A 54 12.55 25.44 -2.19
C GLY A 54 13.33 26.39 -1.27
N GLY A 55 14.51 26.87 -1.67
CA GLY A 55 15.22 27.93 -0.95
C GLY A 55 15.52 27.60 0.51
N ASN A 56 15.79 26.33 0.82
CA ASN A 56 15.95 25.80 2.18
C ASN A 56 14.71 25.90 3.09
N GLN A 57 13.51 26.13 2.54
CA GLN A 57 12.26 26.08 3.30
C GLN A 57 12.10 24.74 4.00
N LYS A 58 11.74 24.80 5.29
CA LYS A 58 11.55 23.64 6.15
C LYS A 58 10.15 23.06 5.97
N VAL A 59 10.09 21.75 5.71
CA VAL A 59 8.87 20.98 5.48
C VAL A 59 8.67 20.02 6.65
N PHE A 60 7.49 20.11 7.27
CA PHE A 60 7.01 19.20 8.30
C PHE A 60 5.93 18.30 7.70
N PHE A 61 6.05 17.00 7.95
CA PHE A 61 5.11 15.99 7.45
C PHE A 61 4.27 15.44 8.59
N GLU A 62 2.96 15.32 8.37
CA GLU A 62 2.06 14.67 9.31
C GLU A 62 1.19 13.64 8.58
N VAL A 63 1.40 12.37 8.91
CA VAL A 63 0.80 11.24 8.19
C VAL A 63 -0.44 10.75 8.94
N TYR A 64 -1.59 10.83 8.27
CA TYR A 64 -2.89 10.36 8.74
C TYR A 64 -3.44 9.28 7.80
N GLY A 65 -3.05 8.02 8.03
CA GLY A 65 -3.55 6.97 7.15
C GLY A 65 -2.94 5.60 7.33
N CYS A 66 -2.63 5.00 6.18
CA CYS A 66 -2.16 3.61 6.05
C CYS A 66 -0.68 3.55 5.65
N GLN A 67 -0.16 2.34 5.51
CA GLN A 67 1.22 2.06 5.10
C GLN A 67 1.57 2.74 3.75
N MET A 68 0.61 2.80 2.82
CA MET A 68 0.79 3.53 1.56
C MET A 68 1.03 5.01 1.78
N ASN A 69 0.41 5.64 2.79
CA ASN A 69 0.64 7.05 3.08
C ASN A 69 2.02 7.31 3.69
N VAL A 70 2.56 6.35 4.45
CA VAL A 70 3.95 6.40 4.93
C VAL A 70 4.91 6.34 3.73
N SER A 71 4.76 5.34 2.85
CA SER A 71 5.56 5.21 1.62
C SER A 71 5.41 6.41 0.68
N ASP A 72 4.18 6.93 0.50
CA ASP A 72 3.92 8.15 -0.28
C ASP A 72 4.70 9.35 0.31
N THR A 73 4.86 9.43 1.63
CA THR A 73 5.62 10.51 2.27
C THR A 73 7.11 10.44 1.94
N GLU A 74 7.70 9.24 1.85
CA GLU A 74 9.10 9.05 1.45
C GLU A 74 9.35 9.45 -0.01
N VAL A 75 8.37 9.18 -0.88
CA VAL A 75 8.38 9.64 -2.29
C VAL A 75 8.27 11.17 -2.35
N ILE A 76 7.29 11.76 -1.65
CA ILE A 76 7.11 13.21 -1.58
C ILE A 76 8.40 13.88 -1.07
N TRP A 77 9.00 13.32 -0.01
CA TRP A 77 10.24 13.85 0.53
C TRP A 77 11.41 13.76 -0.45
N SER A 78 11.55 12.67 -1.20
CA SER A 78 12.56 12.54 -2.26
C SER A 78 12.42 13.65 -3.33
N ILE A 79 11.18 13.90 -3.78
CA ILE A 79 10.87 14.96 -4.74
C ILE A 79 11.24 16.33 -4.18
N LEU A 80 10.79 16.68 -2.98
CA LEU A 80 11.06 17.99 -2.38
C LEU A 80 12.55 18.17 -2.07
N LYS A 81 13.24 17.14 -1.59
CA LYS A 81 14.67 17.19 -1.31
C LYS A 81 15.48 17.50 -2.58
N SER A 82 15.13 16.89 -3.72
CA SER A 82 15.79 17.17 -5.01
C SER A 82 15.58 18.61 -5.49
N HIS A 83 14.55 19.30 -5.00
CA HIS A 83 14.25 20.71 -5.31
C HIS A 83 14.70 21.68 -4.20
N GLY A 84 15.60 21.28 -3.29
CA GLY A 84 16.24 22.19 -2.32
C GLY A 84 15.43 22.49 -1.05
N TYR A 85 14.37 21.73 -0.76
CA TYR A 85 13.65 21.80 0.51
C TYR A 85 14.39 21.06 1.64
N LYS A 86 14.18 21.47 2.90
CA LYS A 86 14.73 20.81 4.09
C LYS A 86 13.63 20.18 4.93
N LYS A 87 13.88 19.03 5.55
CA LYS A 87 12.94 18.41 6.49
C LYS A 87 13.10 19.04 7.87
N THR A 88 12.00 19.18 8.60
CA THR A 88 12.00 19.45 10.04
C THR A 88 11.03 18.50 10.76
N ASP A 89 11.36 18.12 11.98
CA ASP A 89 10.47 17.40 12.90
C ASP A 89 9.82 18.35 13.93
N ASN A 90 10.14 19.66 13.87
CA ASN A 90 9.52 20.69 14.69
C ASN A 90 8.46 21.45 13.87
N LEU A 91 7.23 21.52 14.38
CA LEU A 91 6.15 22.26 13.73
C LEU A 91 6.37 23.79 13.77
N GLU A 92 7.07 24.29 14.80
CA GLU A 92 7.25 25.72 15.04
C GLU A 92 8.17 26.38 14.02
N ASP A 93 9.21 25.68 13.55
CA ASP A 93 10.16 26.20 12.55
C ASP A 93 9.79 25.85 11.10
N ALA A 94 8.71 25.08 10.90
CA ALA A 94 8.24 24.68 9.59
C ALA A 94 7.69 25.86 8.77
N ASN A 95 8.19 26.03 7.55
CA ASN A 95 7.63 26.94 6.54
C ASN A 95 6.45 26.28 5.80
N ILE A 96 6.47 24.95 5.70
CA ILE A 96 5.47 24.17 4.97
C ILE A 96 5.05 23.01 5.87
N VAL A 97 3.74 22.81 6.02
CA VAL A 97 3.15 21.69 6.74
C VAL A 97 2.33 20.87 5.75
N LEU A 98 2.72 19.61 5.54
CA LEU A 98 2.06 18.71 4.60
C LEU A 98 1.33 17.59 5.36
N LEU A 99 0.00 17.57 5.23
CA LEU A 99 -0.88 16.54 5.79
C LEU A 99 -1.11 15.45 4.75
N ILE A 100 -0.62 14.24 4.97
CA ILE A 100 -0.79 13.10 4.06
C ILE A 100 -1.93 12.25 4.58
N THR A 101 -3.03 12.18 3.84
CA THR A 101 -4.33 11.74 4.37
C THR A 101 -4.94 10.57 3.60
N CYS A 102 -5.68 9.73 4.33
CA CYS A 102 -6.42 8.58 3.79
C CYS A 102 -7.94 8.83 3.78
N SER A 103 -8.65 8.40 2.74
CA SER A 103 -10.11 8.54 2.62
C SER A 103 -10.90 7.29 3.07
N ILE A 104 -10.21 6.27 3.60
CA ILE A 104 -10.76 4.91 3.81
C ILE A 104 -11.17 4.66 5.28
N ARG A 105 -10.74 5.47 6.25
CA ARG A 105 -11.13 5.27 7.66
C ARG A 105 -12.21 6.26 8.06
N ASP A 106 -13.25 5.77 8.71
CA ASP A 106 -14.29 6.63 9.29
C ASP A 106 -13.69 7.48 10.43
N HIS A 107 -14.27 8.65 10.72
CA HIS A 107 -13.72 9.68 11.62
C HIS A 107 -12.37 10.30 11.24
N ALA A 108 -11.71 9.85 10.15
CA ALA A 108 -10.48 10.49 9.69
C ALA A 108 -10.74 11.92 9.21
N GLU A 109 -11.89 12.16 8.56
CA GLU A 109 -12.24 13.48 8.02
C GLU A 109 -12.39 14.57 9.10
N GLN A 110 -13.16 14.30 10.16
CA GLN A 110 -13.33 15.26 11.27
C GLN A 110 -11.99 15.62 11.92
N LYS A 111 -11.11 14.64 12.14
CA LYS A 111 -9.76 14.86 12.67
C LYS A 111 -8.95 15.80 11.76
N ILE A 112 -9.05 15.64 10.44
CA ILE A 112 -8.37 16.53 9.49
C ILE A 112 -8.95 17.94 9.55
N TRP A 113 -10.27 18.11 9.65
CA TRP A 113 -10.87 19.44 9.81
C TRP A 113 -10.35 20.15 11.07
N TYR A 114 -10.40 19.49 12.23
CA TYR A 114 -9.85 20.06 13.47
C TYR A 114 -8.36 20.37 13.36
N LYS A 115 -7.60 19.51 12.68
CA LYS A 115 -6.17 19.75 12.48
C LYS A 115 -5.91 20.96 11.58
N LEU A 116 -6.68 21.13 10.50
CA LEU A 116 -6.59 22.30 9.63
C LEU A 116 -6.90 23.58 10.40
N ASP A 117 -7.93 23.58 11.24
CA ASP A 117 -8.28 24.75 12.08
C ASP A 117 -7.16 25.09 13.08
N TYR A 118 -6.57 24.06 13.71
CA TYR A 118 -5.42 24.21 14.60
C TYR A 118 -4.19 24.80 13.88
N LEU A 119 -3.83 24.26 12.71
CA LEU A 119 -2.70 24.76 11.92
C LEU A 119 -2.94 26.19 11.43
N ASN A 120 -4.18 26.53 11.08
CA ASN A 120 -4.55 27.90 10.71
C ASN A 120 -4.42 28.87 11.88
N SER A 121 -4.73 28.42 13.09
CA SER A 121 -4.53 29.21 14.32
C SER A 121 -3.05 29.47 14.59
N ILE A 122 -2.18 28.50 14.32
CA ILE A 122 -0.71 28.67 14.37
C ILE A 122 -0.24 29.61 13.27
N ARG A 123 -0.71 29.43 12.03
CA ARG A 123 -0.34 30.24 10.86
C ARG A 123 -0.51 31.73 11.12
N LYS A 124 -1.63 32.12 11.75
CA LYS A 124 -1.94 33.52 12.10
C LYS A 124 -0.98 34.13 13.12
N LYS A 125 -0.31 33.30 13.94
CA LYS A 125 0.61 33.74 15.00
C LYS A 125 2.08 33.74 14.55
N LYS A 126 2.41 33.07 13.43
CA LYS A 126 3.79 33.02 12.94
C LYS A 126 4.24 34.35 12.35
N LYS A 127 5.49 34.73 12.63
CA LYS A 127 6.14 35.93 12.06
C LYS A 127 6.45 35.79 10.56
N PHE A 128 6.51 34.56 10.05
CA PHE A 128 6.81 34.24 8.66
C PHE A 128 5.67 33.45 8.00
N PRO A 129 5.49 33.58 6.68
CA PRO A 129 4.41 32.88 5.97
C PRO A 129 4.60 31.36 6.07
N MET A 130 3.53 30.67 6.45
CA MET A 130 3.48 29.20 6.53
C MET A 130 2.45 28.68 5.54
N LYS A 131 2.84 27.70 4.73
CA LYS A 131 1.95 27.02 3.77
C LYS A 131 1.43 25.71 4.35
N ILE A 132 0.17 25.40 4.13
CA ILE A 132 -0.50 24.17 4.54
C ILE A 132 -0.89 23.39 3.29
N GLY A 133 -0.42 22.15 3.17
CA GLY A 133 -0.78 21.23 2.10
C GLY A 133 -1.63 20.07 2.60
N LEU A 134 -2.66 19.69 1.85
CA LEU A 134 -3.44 18.47 2.06
C LEU A 134 -3.22 17.52 0.89
N LEU A 135 -2.68 16.34 1.17
CA LEU A 135 -2.28 15.35 0.17
C LEU A 135 -2.97 14.00 0.37
N GLY A 136 -2.99 13.19 -0.68
CA GLY A 136 -3.43 11.80 -0.64
C GLY A 136 -4.90 11.61 -0.99
N CYS A 137 -5.46 10.46 -0.65
CA CYS A 137 -6.79 10.07 -1.15
C CYS A 137 -7.92 10.98 -0.64
N MET A 138 -7.78 11.58 0.55
CA MET A 138 -8.79 12.50 1.07
C MET A 138 -8.79 13.82 0.31
N ALA A 139 -7.63 14.25 -0.21
CA ALA A 139 -7.51 15.46 -1.02
C ALA A 139 -8.35 15.38 -2.30
N GLU A 140 -8.37 14.22 -2.98
CA GLU A 140 -9.24 13.99 -4.14
C GLU A 140 -10.73 14.09 -3.77
N ARG A 141 -11.11 13.52 -2.63
CA ARG A 141 -12.52 13.45 -2.19
C ARG A 141 -13.06 14.78 -1.68
N LEU A 142 -12.27 15.54 -0.91
CA LEU A 142 -12.73 16.74 -0.20
C LEU A 142 -12.42 18.05 -0.93
N LYS A 143 -11.87 18.01 -2.15
CA LYS A 143 -11.43 19.20 -2.89
C LYS A 143 -12.49 20.31 -2.93
N ASP A 144 -13.75 19.96 -3.22
CA ASP A 144 -14.83 20.93 -3.40
C ASP A 144 -15.21 21.58 -2.05
N LYS A 145 -15.35 20.77 -0.98
CA LYS A 145 -15.61 21.24 0.39
C LYS A 145 -14.48 22.13 0.93
N ILE A 146 -13.23 21.82 0.58
CA ILE A 146 -12.06 22.62 0.99
C ILE A 146 -12.02 23.96 0.24
N LEU A 147 -12.36 23.95 -1.05
CA LEU A 147 -12.46 25.16 -1.88
C LEU A 147 -13.53 26.12 -1.37
N GLU A 148 -14.70 25.59 -0.97
CA GLU A 148 -15.80 26.38 -0.41
C GLU A 148 -15.43 27.03 0.93
N LYS A 149 -14.72 26.31 1.81
CA LYS A 149 -14.26 26.80 3.13
C LYS A 149 -13.05 27.75 3.06
N ASN A 150 -12.82 28.35 1.90
CA ASN A 150 -11.81 29.34 1.50
C ASN A 150 -10.74 29.71 2.57
N LYS A 151 -9.45 29.54 2.20
CA LYS A 151 -8.22 29.84 2.98
C LYS A 151 -7.73 28.79 3.99
N LEU A 152 -8.34 27.61 4.14
CA LEU A 152 -7.80 26.62 5.08
C LEU A 152 -6.50 25.93 4.60
N VAL A 153 -6.32 25.81 3.28
CA VAL A 153 -5.23 25.04 2.65
C VAL A 153 -4.67 25.82 1.47
N ASP A 154 -3.35 25.77 1.29
CA ASP A 154 -2.62 26.45 0.21
C ASP A 154 -2.33 25.50 -0.95
N VAL A 155 -2.13 24.19 -0.68
CA VAL A 155 -1.86 23.17 -1.70
C VAL A 155 -2.72 21.93 -1.50
N ILE A 156 -3.34 21.43 -2.57
CA ILE A 156 -4.08 20.16 -2.58
C ILE A 156 -3.48 19.26 -3.66
N ALA A 157 -2.99 18.08 -3.26
CA ALA A 157 -2.38 17.12 -4.19
C ALA A 157 -2.97 15.71 -4.06
N GLY A 158 -3.40 15.12 -5.17
CA GLY A 158 -3.85 13.74 -5.24
C GLY A 158 -2.69 12.74 -5.21
N PRO A 159 -2.97 11.43 -5.03
CA PRO A 159 -1.93 10.39 -4.94
C PRO A 159 -1.02 10.26 -6.17
N ASP A 160 -1.46 10.72 -7.34
CA ASP A 160 -0.75 10.60 -8.62
C ASP A 160 -0.15 11.95 -9.07
N SER A 161 -0.10 12.96 -8.18
CA SER A 161 0.31 14.34 -8.53
C SER A 161 1.49 14.86 -7.71
N TYR A 162 2.25 14.00 -7.02
CA TYR A 162 3.32 14.46 -6.13
C TYR A 162 4.52 15.06 -6.88
N LYS A 163 4.79 14.66 -8.13
CA LYS A 163 5.83 15.28 -8.98
C LYS A 163 5.56 16.77 -9.22
N ASP A 164 4.29 17.16 -9.19
CA ASP A 164 3.85 18.54 -9.39
C ASP A 164 3.95 19.40 -8.11
N LEU A 165 4.23 18.78 -6.97
CA LEU A 165 4.22 19.45 -5.68
C LEU A 165 5.19 20.65 -5.58
N PRO A 166 6.43 20.58 -6.10
CA PRO A 166 7.32 21.75 -6.14
C PRO A 166 6.68 22.94 -6.88
N ARG A 167 6.04 22.69 -8.03
CA ARG A 167 5.33 23.72 -8.78
C ARG A 167 4.15 24.27 -7.99
N LEU A 168 3.29 23.40 -7.43
CA LEU A 168 2.13 23.80 -6.63
C LEU A 168 2.53 24.70 -5.45
N LEU A 169 3.60 24.34 -4.73
CA LEU A 169 4.14 25.12 -3.64
C LEU A 169 4.66 26.49 -4.10
N SER A 170 5.23 26.59 -5.30
CA SER A 170 5.74 27.87 -5.83
C SER A 170 4.64 28.86 -6.21
N ILE A 171 3.49 28.38 -6.69
CA ILE A 171 2.38 29.23 -7.19
C ILE A 171 1.33 29.56 -6.12
N SER A 172 1.33 28.87 -4.97
CA SER A 172 0.32 28.99 -3.93
C SER A 172 0.43 30.27 -3.06
N GLU A 173 1.02 31.36 -3.56
CA GLU A 173 1.24 32.58 -2.78
C GLU A 173 -0.07 33.35 -2.51
N ASN A 174 -1.01 33.34 -3.46
CA ASN A 174 -2.26 34.12 -3.39
C ASN A 174 -3.55 33.30 -3.54
N LYS A 175 -3.47 32.07 -4.06
CA LYS A 175 -4.61 31.18 -4.28
C LYS A 175 -4.22 29.74 -3.98
N ALA A 176 -5.18 28.93 -3.56
CA ALA A 176 -4.98 27.50 -3.38
C ALA A 176 -4.59 26.85 -4.72
N ALA A 177 -3.47 26.12 -4.74
CA ALA A 177 -3.00 25.36 -5.89
C ALA A 177 -3.46 23.90 -5.79
N ILE A 178 -4.07 23.36 -6.84
CA ILE A 178 -4.74 22.06 -6.79
C ILE A 178 -4.32 21.20 -7.97
N ASN A 179 -3.87 19.98 -7.69
CA ASN A 179 -3.76 18.91 -8.68
C ASN A 179 -4.17 17.58 -8.05
N VAL A 180 -5.34 17.09 -8.45
CA VAL A 180 -5.88 15.79 -8.00
C VAL A 180 -6.21 14.88 -9.18
N VAL A 181 -5.61 15.17 -10.34
CA VAL A 181 -5.83 14.39 -11.56
C VAL A 181 -5.20 13.02 -11.40
N LEU A 182 -6.00 11.99 -11.64
CA LEU A 182 -5.52 10.61 -11.63
C LEU A 182 -4.79 10.32 -12.94
N SER A 183 -3.58 9.78 -12.83
CA SER A 183 -2.77 9.40 -13.98
C SER A 183 -3.11 7.99 -14.46
N PHE A 184 -2.92 7.75 -15.76
CA PHE A 184 -3.07 6.43 -16.37
C PHE A 184 -1.83 5.54 -16.22
N ASP A 185 -0.66 6.13 -15.96
CA ASP A 185 0.65 5.48 -16.05
C ASP A 185 1.55 5.71 -14.82
N GLU A 186 1.26 6.70 -13.97
CA GLU A 186 2.15 7.07 -12.86
C GLU A 186 2.24 5.97 -11.78
N THR A 187 3.49 5.56 -11.52
CA THR A 187 3.86 4.61 -10.47
C THR A 187 5.02 5.10 -9.60
N TYR A 188 5.63 6.24 -9.94
CA TYR A 188 6.87 6.80 -9.37
C TYR A 188 8.08 5.84 -9.50
N ALA A 189 8.12 5.04 -10.57
CA ALA A 189 9.19 4.06 -10.80
C ALA A 189 10.58 4.70 -10.97
N ASP A 190 10.62 5.97 -11.37
CA ASP A 190 11.78 6.81 -11.60
C ASP A 190 12.30 7.50 -10.34
N ILE A 191 11.61 7.35 -9.21
CA ILE A 191 11.96 8.01 -7.94
C ILE A 191 12.44 6.97 -6.94
N THR A 192 13.68 7.12 -6.49
CA THR A 192 14.19 6.37 -5.32
C THR A 192 13.68 7.06 -4.04
N PRO A 193 12.83 6.40 -3.23
CA PRO A 193 12.31 7.01 -2.00
C PRO A 193 13.43 7.28 -0.99
N VAL A 194 13.34 8.39 -0.26
CA VAL A 194 14.27 8.69 0.84
C VAL A 194 13.62 8.30 2.15
N ARG A 195 14.16 7.27 2.81
CA ARG A 195 13.63 6.76 4.08
C ARG A 195 13.60 7.83 5.15
N LEU A 196 12.46 7.96 5.82
CA LEU A 196 12.29 8.93 6.90
C LEU A 196 12.81 8.39 8.24
N ASN A 197 12.78 7.07 8.44
CA ASN A 197 13.31 6.40 9.62
C ASN A 197 14.40 5.41 9.19
N LYS A 198 15.66 5.86 9.21
CA LYS A 198 16.82 5.03 8.82
C LYS A 198 17.08 3.88 9.78
N ASP A 199 16.70 4.03 11.04
CA ASP A 199 16.91 3.04 12.09
C ASP A 199 15.88 1.90 12.06
N SER A 200 14.84 2.02 11.21
CA SER A 200 13.84 0.96 11.05
C SER A 200 14.45 -0.25 10.36
N THR A 201 14.22 -1.43 10.93
CA THR A 201 14.64 -2.72 10.36
C THR A 201 13.75 -3.17 9.21
N SER A 202 12.61 -2.50 9.01
CA SER A 202 11.66 -2.77 7.94
C SER A 202 11.45 -1.56 7.02
N ALA A 203 11.08 -1.84 5.76
CA ALA A 203 10.77 -0.85 4.75
C ALA A 203 9.50 -1.21 3.96
N PHE A 204 8.82 -0.18 3.46
CA PHE A 204 7.65 -0.32 2.61
C PHE A 204 8.02 -0.08 1.14
N VAL A 205 7.73 -1.04 0.28
CA VAL A 205 8.03 -0.94 -1.16
C VAL A 205 6.74 -0.94 -1.94
N THR A 206 6.39 0.18 -2.56
CA THR A 206 5.18 0.27 -3.38
C THR A 206 5.42 -0.38 -4.73
N ILE A 207 4.75 -1.51 -4.99
CA ILE A 207 4.90 -2.29 -6.23
C ILE A 207 3.82 -1.97 -7.26
N MET A 208 2.68 -1.42 -6.81
CA MET A 208 1.59 -1.03 -7.71
C MET A 208 0.65 0.00 -7.07
N ARG A 209 -0.13 0.69 -7.91
CA ARG A 209 -1.14 1.68 -7.50
C ARG A 209 -2.47 1.40 -8.18
N GLY A 210 -3.57 1.78 -7.53
CA GLY A 210 -4.92 1.65 -8.07
C GLY A 210 -5.53 0.26 -7.94
N CYS A 211 -6.82 0.11 -8.28
CA CYS A 211 -7.57 -1.13 -8.08
C CYS A 211 -8.70 -1.26 -9.11
N ASP A 212 -8.80 -2.41 -9.79
CA ASP A 212 -9.80 -2.66 -10.84
C ASP A 212 -11.02 -3.45 -10.33
N ASN A 213 -11.00 -3.92 -9.07
CA ASN A 213 -12.03 -4.79 -8.47
C ASN A 213 -13.43 -4.16 -8.41
N MET A 214 -13.54 -2.83 -8.30
CA MET A 214 -14.82 -2.10 -8.29
C MET A 214 -15.86 -2.64 -7.27
N CYS A 215 -15.41 -3.08 -6.08
CA CYS A 215 -16.28 -3.48 -4.97
C CYS A 215 -17.27 -2.34 -4.64
N THR A 216 -18.53 -2.67 -4.32
CA THR A 216 -19.58 -1.65 -4.26
C THR A 216 -19.36 -0.59 -3.19
N TYR A 217 -18.69 -0.93 -2.09
CA TYR A 217 -18.36 -0.06 -0.96
C TYR A 217 -17.00 0.65 -1.09
N CYS A 218 -16.16 0.26 -2.05
CA CYS A 218 -14.77 0.71 -2.09
C CYS A 218 -14.62 2.02 -2.88
N ILE A 219 -13.94 3.00 -2.28
CA ILE A 219 -13.68 4.31 -2.90
C ILE A 219 -12.38 4.34 -3.72
N VAL A 220 -11.49 3.36 -3.50
CA VAL A 220 -10.13 3.31 -4.05
C VAL A 220 -10.06 3.51 -5.57
N PRO A 221 -10.92 2.88 -6.40
CA PRO A 221 -10.86 3.08 -7.85
C PRO A 221 -11.08 4.55 -8.29
N PHE A 222 -11.76 5.33 -7.45
CA PHE A 222 -12.06 6.75 -7.71
C PHE A 222 -11.03 7.71 -7.12
N THR A 223 -10.18 7.25 -6.19
CA THR A 223 -9.18 8.10 -5.52
C THR A 223 -7.74 7.75 -5.88
N ARG A 224 -7.49 6.56 -6.43
CA ARG A 224 -6.17 6.11 -6.92
C ARG A 224 -6.19 5.59 -8.36
N GLY A 225 -7.36 5.55 -9.00
CA GLY A 225 -7.50 5.14 -10.39
C GLY A 225 -7.37 3.63 -10.61
N ARG A 226 -7.13 3.27 -11.87
CA ARG A 226 -6.96 1.88 -12.33
C ARG A 226 -5.64 1.29 -11.88
N GLU A 227 -5.55 -0.04 -11.91
CA GLU A 227 -4.32 -0.74 -11.53
C GLU A 227 -3.15 -0.45 -12.48
N ARG A 228 -2.03 -0.06 -11.89
CA ARG A 228 -0.75 0.23 -12.55
C ARG A 228 0.36 -0.45 -11.78
N SER A 229 1.08 -1.36 -12.43
CA SER A 229 2.22 -2.05 -11.83
C SER A 229 3.51 -1.31 -12.15
N ARG A 230 4.35 -1.17 -11.13
CA ARG A 230 5.72 -0.67 -11.30
C ARG A 230 6.58 -1.75 -11.95
N PRO A 231 7.50 -1.42 -12.87
CA PRO A 231 8.39 -2.41 -13.49
C PRO A 231 9.17 -3.25 -12.45
N VAL A 232 9.30 -4.56 -12.69
CA VAL A 232 10.00 -5.48 -11.77
C VAL A 232 11.43 -5.01 -11.53
N ASP A 233 12.13 -4.58 -12.58
CA ASP A 233 13.55 -4.19 -12.48
C ASP A 233 13.75 -2.95 -11.59
N SER A 234 12.76 -2.05 -11.56
CA SER A 234 12.78 -0.89 -10.65
C SER A 234 12.54 -1.33 -9.20
N ILE A 235 11.67 -2.31 -8.97
CA ILE A 235 11.40 -2.87 -7.63
C ILE A 235 12.62 -3.63 -7.10
N VAL A 236 13.22 -4.49 -7.94
CA VAL A 236 14.42 -5.27 -7.60
C VAL A 236 15.58 -4.34 -7.24
N LYS A 237 15.81 -3.28 -8.01
CA LYS A 237 16.84 -2.27 -7.70
C LYS A 237 16.61 -1.58 -6.36
N GLU A 238 15.38 -1.18 -6.05
CA GLU A 238 15.05 -0.57 -4.75
C GLU A 238 15.28 -1.54 -3.60
N ILE A 239 14.84 -2.80 -3.75
CA ILE A 239 15.00 -3.81 -2.71
C ILE A 239 16.46 -4.21 -2.51
N GLN A 240 17.25 -4.26 -3.58
CA GLN A 240 18.70 -4.45 -3.47
C GLN A 240 19.34 -3.32 -2.66
N SER A 241 19.02 -2.06 -2.97
CA SER A 241 19.52 -0.91 -2.21
C SER A 241 19.12 -0.98 -0.73
N LEU A 242 17.88 -1.38 -0.43
CA LEU A 242 17.42 -1.55 0.96
C LEU A 242 18.16 -2.67 1.68
N SER A 243 18.43 -3.78 1.00
CA SER A 243 19.25 -4.87 1.53
C SER A 243 20.67 -4.41 1.83
N ASP A 244 21.29 -3.64 0.93
CA ASP A 244 22.63 -3.09 1.10
C ASP A 244 22.72 -2.08 2.26
N GLU A 245 21.62 -1.36 2.53
CA GLU A 245 21.44 -0.50 3.71
C GLU A 245 21.19 -1.27 5.02
N GLY A 246 21.09 -2.60 4.97
CA GLY A 246 20.91 -3.47 6.14
C GLY A 246 19.46 -3.68 6.57
N VAL A 247 18.47 -3.32 5.74
CA VAL A 247 17.05 -3.60 5.99
C VAL A 247 16.83 -5.12 6.04
N LYS A 248 16.07 -5.58 7.04
CA LYS A 248 15.83 -7.01 7.30
C LYS A 248 14.46 -7.48 6.86
N GLU A 249 13.51 -6.58 6.66
CA GLU A 249 12.16 -6.92 6.17
C GLU A 249 11.66 -5.88 5.16
N VAL A 250 11.13 -6.34 4.03
CA VAL A 250 10.40 -5.52 3.08
C VAL A 250 8.93 -5.94 3.04
N MET A 251 8.04 -4.96 3.08
CA MET A 251 6.61 -5.17 2.89
C MET A 251 6.18 -4.56 1.55
N LEU A 252 5.83 -5.42 0.61
CA LEU A 252 5.31 -5.03 -0.71
C LEU A 252 3.90 -4.46 -0.54
N LEU A 253 3.73 -3.22 -1.02
CA LEU A 253 2.49 -2.47 -0.90
C LEU A 253 1.81 -2.27 -2.26
N GLY A 254 0.49 -2.29 -2.21
CA GLY A 254 -0.41 -1.98 -3.31
C GLY A 254 -1.86 -1.98 -2.81
N GLN A 255 -2.81 -1.67 -3.68
CA GLN A 255 -4.24 -1.79 -3.34
C GLN A 255 -4.80 -3.18 -3.68
N ASN A 256 -4.13 -3.93 -4.56
CA ASN A 256 -4.42 -5.32 -4.91
C ASN A 256 -3.12 -6.04 -5.33
N VAL A 257 -2.20 -6.28 -4.39
CA VAL A 257 -0.82 -6.68 -4.71
C VAL A 257 -0.69 -7.91 -5.60
N ASN A 258 -1.58 -8.88 -5.45
CA ASN A 258 -1.53 -10.13 -6.21
C ASN A 258 -2.21 -10.05 -7.58
N SER A 259 -2.79 -8.90 -7.97
CA SER A 259 -3.11 -8.61 -9.37
C SER A 259 -1.96 -7.94 -10.14
N TYR A 260 -0.79 -7.82 -9.51
CA TYR A 260 0.41 -7.24 -10.12
C TYR A 260 0.72 -7.88 -11.47
N ARG A 261 0.96 -7.01 -12.46
CA ARG A 261 1.37 -7.38 -13.80
C ARG A 261 2.20 -6.31 -14.46
N ASP A 262 3.50 -6.57 -14.58
CA ASP A 262 4.42 -5.72 -15.32
C ASP A 262 4.40 -6.08 -16.81
N THR A 263 4.06 -5.09 -17.63
CA THR A 263 4.01 -5.20 -19.10
C THR A 263 5.16 -4.46 -19.79
N SER A 264 6.09 -3.91 -19.02
CA SER A 264 7.29 -3.27 -19.57
C SER A 264 8.16 -4.30 -20.31
N TYR A 265 8.85 -3.82 -21.35
CA TYR A 265 9.76 -4.65 -22.13
C TYR A 265 10.98 -5.03 -21.29
N SER A 266 11.32 -6.32 -21.27
CA SER A 266 12.54 -6.85 -20.68
C SER A 266 13.24 -7.71 -21.72
N GLU A 267 14.49 -7.39 -22.05
CA GLU A 267 15.29 -8.15 -23.02
C GLU A 267 15.47 -9.62 -22.64
N PHE A 268 15.36 -9.93 -21.35
CA PHE A 268 15.63 -11.25 -20.76
C PHE A 268 14.37 -12.05 -20.43
N TYR A 269 13.17 -11.51 -20.69
CA TYR A 269 11.91 -12.19 -20.39
C TYR A 269 11.14 -12.50 -21.67
N MET A 270 10.96 -13.79 -21.96
CA MET A 270 10.02 -14.22 -23.00
C MET A 270 8.61 -14.18 -22.43
N ALA A 271 7.75 -13.33 -23.01
CA ALA A 271 6.36 -13.20 -22.57
C ALA A 271 5.64 -14.56 -22.66
N ASN A 272 5.26 -15.10 -21.51
CA ASN A 272 4.38 -16.25 -21.49
C ASN A 272 2.96 -15.76 -21.83
N ASN A 273 2.41 -16.22 -22.96
CA ASN A 273 1.04 -15.89 -23.38
C ASN A 273 -0.03 -16.66 -22.58
N ALA A 274 0.36 -17.39 -21.53
CA ALA A 274 -0.54 -18.08 -20.64
C ALA A 274 -1.62 -17.15 -20.06
N GLU A 275 -2.87 -17.61 -20.10
CA GLU A 275 -3.97 -16.89 -19.49
C GLU A 275 -3.86 -16.95 -17.97
N THR A 276 -4.29 -15.88 -17.31
CA THR A 276 -4.32 -15.84 -15.84
C THR A 276 -5.55 -16.57 -15.36
N HIS A 277 -5.34 -17.69 -14.66
CA HIS A 277 -6.41 -18.45 -14.05
C HIS A 277 -6.75 -17.85 -12.69
N LEU A 278 -8.01 -17.45 -12.53
CA LEU A 278 -8.55 -17.10 -11.22
C LEU A 278 -8.70 -18.38 -10.38
N VAL A 279 -8.75 -18.21 -9.06
CA VAL A 279 -9.14 -19.29 -8.16
C VAL A 279 -10.50 -19.87 -8.58
N LYS A 280 -10.65 -21.19 -8.49
CA LYS A 280 -11.89 -21.91 -8.82
C LYS A 280 -13.07 -21.32 -8.03
N GLY A 281 -14.16 -21.01 -8.72
CA GLY A 281 -15.36 -20.41 -8.12
C GLY A 281 -15.35 -18.88 -8.03
N PHE A 282 -14.26 -18.22 -8.43
CA PHE A 282 -14.15 -16.77 -8.43
C PHE A 282 -14.42 -16.18 -9.82
N LYS A 283 -14.98 -14.97 -9.84
CA LYS A 283 -15.29 -14.17 -11.03
C LYS A 283 -14.77 -12.74 -10.84
N THR A 284 -14.52 -12.07 -11.95
CA THR A 284 -14.08 -10.67 -11.96
C THR A 284 -14.94 -9.84 -12.92
N VAL A 285 -15.05 -8.54 -12.67
CA VAL A 285 -15.85 -7.61 -13.50
C VAL A 285 -15.05 -6.93 -14.61
N TYR A 286 -13.73 -7.09 -14.62
CA TYR A 286 -12.82 -6.54 -15.63
C TYR A 286 -12.18 -7.63 -16.47
N LYS A 287 -11.73 -7.29 -17.68
CA LYS A 287 -11.08 -8.24 -18.58
C LYS A 287 -9.75 -8.72 -18.01
N ASN A 288 -9.51 -10.03 -18.07
CA ASN A 288 -8.23 -10.60 -17.68
C ASN A 288 -7.10 -9.99 -18.53
N LYS A 289 -6.06 -9.53 -17.84
CA LYS A 289 -4.86 -9.01 -18.47
C LYS A 289 -4.04 -10.19 -19.02
N LYS A 290 -3.47 -10.06 -20.21
CA LYS A 290 -2.67 -11.11 -20.88
C LYS A 290 -1.19 -10.72 -20.91
N GLY A 291 -0.30 -11.71 -20.80
CA GLY A 291 1.16 -11.53 -20.86
C GLY A 291 1.76 -10.73 -19.69
N GLY A 292 3.06 -10.41 -19.78
CA GLY A 292 3.79 -9.68 -18.75
C GLY A 292 4.17 -10.51 -17.52
N ARG A 293 5.10 -9.97 -16.70
CA ARG A 293 5.58 -10.58 -15.45
C ARG A 293 4.52 -10.42 -14.36
N ARG A 294 4.09 -11.52 -13.75
CA ARG A 294 3.01 -11.59 -12.74
C ARG A 294 3.55 -11.42 -11.33
N PHE A 295 2.63 -11.39 -10.36
CA PHE A 295 2.99 -11.33 -8.94
C PHE A 295 3.92 -12.46 -8.50
N CYS A 296 3.69 -13.69 -8.97
CA CYS A 296 4.56 -14.83 -8.67
C CYS A 296 6.01 -14.59 -9.17
N ASP A 297 6.16 -14.08 -10.40
CA ASP A 297 7.46 -13.79 -11.00
C ASP A 297 8.20 -12.68 -10.21
N LEU A 298 7.48 -11.62 -9.82
CA LEU A 298 8.04 -10.56 -8.97
C LEU A 298 8.49 -11.12 -7.62
N LEU A 299 7.64 -11.92 -6.97
CA LEU A 299 7.93 -12.46 -5.64
C LEU A 299 9.14 -13.40 -5.68
N ASP A 300 9.28 -14.16 -6.77
CA ASP A 300 10.40 -15.04 -7.02
C ASP A 300 11.72 -14.25 -7.15
N GLU A 301 11.76 -13.23 -8.02
CA GLU A 301 12.91 -12.35 -8.20
C GLU A 301 13.31 -11.65 -6.89
N VAL A 302 12.34 -11.06 -6.18
CA VAL A 302 12.58 -10.35 -4.94
C VAL A 302 13.13 -11.28 -3.85
N SER A 303 12.68 -12.52 -3.78
CA SER A 303 13.16 -13.50 -2.80
C SER A 303 14.60 -13.98 -3.03
N ARG A 304 15.15 -13.81 -4.24
CA ARG A 304 16.54 -14.17 -4.55
C ARG A 304 17.55 -13.11 -4.15
N ILE A 305 17.12 -11.85 -3.97
CA ILE A 305 18.00 -10.71 -3.67
C ILE A 305 18.80 -10.95 -2.38
N ASN A 306 18.12 -11.34 -1.31
CA ASN A 306 18.74 -11.64 -0.03
C ASN A 306 17.93 -12.72 0.71
N PRO A 307 18.49 -13.93 0.88
CA PRO A 307 17.78 -15.05 1.52
C PRO A 307 17.56 -14.86 3.04
N ASP A 308 18.17 -13.84 3.65
CA ASP A 308 17.99 -13.48 5.06
C ASP A 308 17.18 -12.18 5.24
N MET A 309 16.56 -11.67 4.19
CA MET A 309 15.62 -10.55 4.25
C MET A 309 14.18 -11.06 4.10
N ARG A 310 13.34 -10.79 5.10
CA ARG A 310 11.92 -11.17 5.08
C ARG A 310 11.15 -10.38 4.01
N ILE A 311 10.29 -11.09 3.31
CA ILE A 311 9.37 -10.52 2.33
C ILE A 311 7.94 -10.76 2.81
N ARG A 312 7.21 -9.66 2.94
CA ARG A 312 5.77 -9.65 3.19
C ARG A 312 5.05 -8.92 2.10
N PHE A 313 3.76 -9.17 2.00
CA PHE A 313 2.86 -8.37 1.19
C PHE A 313 1.52 -8.25 1.90
N THR A 314 0.74 -7.22 1.56
CA THR A 314 -0.58 -7.00 2.15
C THR A 314 -1.56 -6.48 1.10
N SER A 315 -2.84 -6.40 1.46
CA SER A 315 -3.93 -6.04 0.55
C SER A 315 -4.03 -6.92 -0.72
N PRO A 316 -3.90 -8.26 -0.64
CA PRO A 316 -4.22 -9.11 -1.79
C PRO A 316 -5.74 -9.32 -1.90
N HIS A 317 -6.21 -9.70 -3.07
CA HIS A 317 -7.57 -10.14 -3.31
C HIS A 317 -7.67 -11.68 -3.36
N PRO A 318 -8.64 -12.32 -2.69
CA PRO A 318 -8.76 -13.78 -2.64
C PRO A 318 -8.76 -14.48 -4.01
N LYS A 319 -9.38 -13.86 -5.02
CA LYS A 319 -9.45 -14.39 -6.39
C LYS A 319 -8.10 -14.58 -7.09
N ASP A 320 -7.08 -13.84 -6.67
CA ASP A 320 -5.77 -13.73 -7.35
C ASP A 320 -4.69 -14.54 -6.58
N PHE A 321 -5.06 -15.66 -5.95
CA PHE A 321 -4.13 -16.60 -5.29
C PHE A 321 -4.01 -17.92 -6.05
N PRO A 322 -3.26 -17.97 -7.16
CA PRO A 322 -2.97 -19.22 -7.84
C PRO A 322 -1.98 -20.08 -7.05
N ASP A 323 -1.99 -21.39 -7.29
CA ASP A 323 -1.13 -22.37 -6.60
C ASP A 323 0.36 -22.04 -6.69
N GLU A 324 0.81 -21.51 -7.82
CA GLU A 324 2.20 -21.10 -8.04
C GLU A 324 2.69 -20.11 -6.97
N VAL A 325 1.83 -19.19 -6.49
CA VAL A 325 2.18 -18.25 -5.42
C VAL A 325 2.27 -18.99 -4.08
N LEU A 326 1.35 -19.92 -3.82
CA LEU A 326 1.34 -20.70 -2.57
C LEU A 326 2.55 -21.65 -2.48
N GLN A 327 2.89 -22.29 -3.60
CA GLN A 327 4.08 -23.14 -3.74
C GLN A 327 5.35 -22.32 -3.54
N LEU A 328 5.44 -21.14 -4.16
CA LEU A 328 6.59 -20.25 -3.98
C LEU A 328 6.76 -19.79 -2.51
N ILE A 329 5.66 -19.49 -1.81
CA ILE A 329 5.70 -19.19 -0.37
C ILE A 329 6.22 -20.40 0.43
N ALA A 330 5.82 -21.63 0.07
CA ALA A 330 6.30 -22.84 0.71
C ALA A 330 7.80 -23.08 0.47
N ASP A 331 8.26 -22.82 -0.76
CA ASP A 331 9.62 -23.11 -1.22
C ASP A 331 10.67 -22.10 -0.73
N ARG A 332 10.26 -20.88 -0.37
CA ARG A 332 11.18 -19.78 -0.03
C ARG A 332 11.01 -19.35 1.44
N PRO A 333 11.93 -19.75 2.34
CA PRO A 333 11.83 -19.45 3.78
C PRO A 333 11.81 -17.96 4.14
N ASN A 334 12.30 -17.10 3.25
CA ASN A 334 12.30 -15.66 3.44
C ASN A 334 11.00 -14.99 2.99
N ILE A 335 10.12 -15.69 2.29
CA ILE A 335 8.73 -15.26 2.08
C ILE A 335 7.91 -15.71 3.29
N CYS A 336 7.32 -14.74 3.99
CA CYS A 336 6.65 -15.03 5.24
C CYS A 336 5.39 -15.90 5.04
N ASN A 337 5.22 -16.93 5.87
CA ASN A 337 4.05 -17.81 5.90
C ASN A 337 2.82 -17.14 6.56
N GLU A 338 2.46 -15.96 6.06
CA GLU A 338 1.30 -15.16 6.45
C GLU A 338 0.51 -14.80 5.20
N ILE A 339 -0.76 -15.16 5.15
CA ILE A 339 -1.68 -14.74 4.09
C ILE A 339 -2.77 -13.86 4.69
N HIS A 340 -2.80 -12.60 4.27
CA HIS A 340 -3.95 -11.74 4.45
C HIS A 340 -5.00 -12.10 3.38
N LEU A 341 -6.17 -12.57 3.79
CA LEU A 341 -7.24 -13.03 2.90
C LEU A 341 -8.54 -12.29 3.26
N PRO A 342 -8.80 -11.11 2.68
CA PRO A 342 -9.96 -10.30 3.06
C PRO A 342 -11.29 -10.93 2.63
N ALA A 343 -12.00 -11.54 3.58
CA ALA A 343 -13.32 -12.13 3.36
C ALA A 343 -14.40 -11.06 3.13
N GLN A 344 -14.32 -9.95 3.88
CA GLN A 344 -15.30 -8.86 3.97
C GLN A 344 -16.61 -9.26 4.67
N SER A 345 -17.23 -10.37 4.29
CA SER A 345 -18.41 -10.95 4.93
C SER A 345 -18.36 -12.48 4.85
N GLY A 346 -19.07 -13.17 5.74
CA GLY A 346 -19.23 -14.62 5.67
C GLY A 346 -20.47 -15.09 4.91
N ASN A 347 -21.32 -14.20 4.39
CA ASN A 347 -22.56 -14.58 3.72
C ASN A 347 -22.50 -14.31 2.21
N SER A 348 -22.89 -15.30 1.40
CA SER A 348 -22.84 -15.24 -0.07
C SER A 348 -23.70 -14.12 -0.68
N MET A 349 -24.88 -13.84 -0.11
CA MET A 349 -25.76 -12.77 -0.58
C MET A 349 -25.17 -11.39 -0.27
N VAL A 350 -24.58 -11.20 0.91
CA VAL A 350 -23.85 -9.97 1.26
C VAL A 350 -22.64 -9.79 0.33
N LEU A 351 -21.86 -10.84 0.09
CA LEU A 351 -20.71 -10.83 -0.83
C LEU A 351 -21.10 -10.47 -2.26
N GLU A 352 -22.27 -10.93 -2.73
CA GLU A 352 -22.85 -10.52 -4.01
C GLU A 352 -23.18 -9.03 -4.04
N ARG A 353 -23.88 -8.50 -3.02
CA ARG A 353 -24.18 -7.06 -2.91
C ARG A 353 -22.91 -6.21 -2.79
N MET A 354 -21.84 -6.75 -2.19
CA MET A 354 -20.51 -6.16 -2.13
C MET A 354 -19.74 -6.25 -3.47
N ARG A 355 -20.23 -7.04 -4.43
CA ARG A 355 -19.57 -7.37 -5.71
C ARG A 355 -18.18 -7.97 -5.51
N ARG A 356 -18.08 -8.99 -4.65
CA ARG A 356 -16.83 -9.71 -4.38
C ARG A 356 -16.49 -10.75 -5.45
N GLY A 357 -17.50 -11.26 -6.16
CA GLY A 357 -17.30 -12.20 -7.26
C GLY A 357 -17.02 -13.63 -6.81
N TYR A 358 -17.38 -14.00 -5.58
CA TYR A 358 -17.25 -15.36 -5.05
C TYR A 358 -18.30 -15.60 -3.97
N THR A 359 -18.56 -16.88 -3.66
CA THR A 359 -19.44 -17.30 -2.57
C THR A 359 -18.65 -17.67 -1.32
N ARG A 360 -19.34 -17.83 -0.19
CA ARG A 360 -18.76 -18.33 1.06
C ARG A 360 -18.06 -19.68 0.87
N GLU A 361 -18.68 -20.58 0.11
CA GLU A 361 -18.19 -21.94 -0.13
C GLU A 361 -16.89 -21.90 -0.94
N ALA A 362 -16.85 -21.13 -2.03
CA ALA A 362 -15.63 -20.95 -2.82
C ALA A 362 -14.49 -20.33 -1.99
N TYR A 363 -14.82 -19.45 -1.05
CA TYR A 363 -13.85 -18.90 -0.12
C TYR A 363 -13.31 -19.95 0.85
N LEU A 364 -14.17 -20.81 1.40
CA LEU A 364 -13.76 -21.92 2.27
C LEU A 364 -12.89 -22.93 1.51
N ASP A 365 -13.24 -23.27 0.27
CA ASP A 365 -12.42 -24.13 -0.60
C ASP A 365 -11.01 -23.56 -0.80
N LEU A 366 -10.88 -22.25 -1.00
CA LEU A 366 -9.59 -21.58 -1.08
C LEU A 366 -8.82 -21.67 0.25
N VAL A 367 -9.48 -21.47 1.39
CA VAL A 367 -8.86 -21.60 2.71
C VAL A 367 -8.33 -23.03 2.92
N HIS A 368 -9.10 -24.05 2.55
CA HIS A 368 -8.68 -25.44 2.63
C HIS A 368 -7.44 -25.68 1.76
N ARG A 369 -7.48 -25.26 0.50
CA ARG A 369 -6.33 -25.38 -0.43
C ARG A 369 -5.07 -24.68 0.07
N ILE A 370 -5.22 -23.48 0.64
CA ILE A 370 -4.10 -22.74 1.23
C ILE A 370 -3.48 -23.55 2.37
N ARG A 371 -4.28 -24.16 3.25
CA ARG A 371 -3.79 -24.96 4.37
C ARG A 371 -3.17 -26.29 3.94
N ASP A 372 -3.67 -26.88 2.85
CA ASP A 372 -3.09 -28.11 2.30
C ASP A 372 -1.66 -27.87 1.79
N ILE A 373 -1.43 -26.72 1.14
CA ILE A 373 -0.11 -26.33 0.61
C ILE A 373 0.78 -25.71 1.72
N LEU A 374 0.18 -24.94 2.63
CA LEU A 374 0.85 -24.24 3.72
C LEU A 374 0.25 -24.63 5.09
N PRO A 375 0.59 -25.81 5.66
CA PRO A 375 -0.04 -26.32 6.88
C PRO A 375 0.07 -25.39 8.11
N ASN A 376 1.15 -24.61 8.19
CA ASN A 376 1.44 -23.71 9.32
C ASN A 376 1.08 -22.23 9.05
N VAL A 377 0.32 -21.95 7.98
CA VAL A 377 0.01 -20.59 7.55
C VAL A 377 -0.71 -19.77 8.62
N CYS A 378 -0.26 -18.52 8.79
CA CYS A 378 -0.99 -17.54 9.56
C CYS A 378 -1.99 -16.81 8.68
N LEU A 379 -3.29 -16.94 8.97
CA LEU A 379 -4.34 -16.26 8.21
C LEU A 379 -4.77 -14.97 8.90
N SER A 380 -4.91 -13.91 8.11
CA SER A 380 -5.58 -12.69 8.57
C SER A 380 -6.68 -12.25 7.61
N SER A 381 -7.67 -11.49 8.08
CA SER A 381 -8.79 -11.06 7.22
C SER A 381 -9.37 -9.71 7.66
N ASP A 382 -10.05 -9.04 6.75
CA ASP A 382 -10.86 -7.86 7.00
C ASP A 382 -12.34 -8.22 6.95
N PHE A 383 -13.12 -7.70 7.90
CA PHE A 383 -14.57 -7.86 7.98
C PHE A 383 -15.26 -6.51 8.04
N ILE A 384 -16.36 -6.39 7.30
CA ILE A 384 -17.26 -5.23 7.30
C ILE A 384 -18.62 -5.71 7.78
N THR A 385 -19.11 -5.16 8.88
CA THR A 385 -20.46 -5.46 9.40
C THR A 385 -21.43 -4.30 9.20
N GLY A 386 -22.71 -4.62 9.09
CA GLY A 386 -23.81 -3.71 8.83
C GLY A 386 -23.75 -3.10 7.44
N PHE A 387 -23.30 -3.88 6.46
CA PHE A 387 -23.46 -3.49 5.06
C PHE A 387 -24.96 -3.31 4.72
N CYS A 388 -25.27 -2.52 3.69
CA CYS A 388 -26.64 -2.23 3.30
C CYS A 388 -27.49 -3.51 3.15
N GLY A 389 -28.60 -3.57 3.89
CA GLY A 389 -29.53 -4.68 3.95
C GLY A 389 -29.03 -5.91 4.71
N GLU A 390 -27.94 -5.84 5.49
CA GLU A 390 -27.41 -7.00 6.23
C GLU A 390 -28.32 -7.41 7.40
N THR A 391 -28.95 -8.57 7.25
CA THR A 391 -29.82 -9.18 8.27
C THR A 391 -29.02 -9.85 9.40
N GLU A 392 -29.68 -10.21 10.49
CA GLU A 392 -29.05 -10.96 11.59
C GLU A 392 -28.58 -12.36 11.15
N GLU A 393 -29.34 -13.06 10.30
CA GLU A 393 -28.95 -14.37 9.77
C GLU A 393 -27.66 -14.30 8.94
N GLU A 394 -27.57 -13.32 8.03
CA GLU A 394 -26.37 -13.07 7.24
C GLU A 394 -25.17 -12.67 8.12
N PHE A 395 -25.42 -12.01 9.26
CA PHE A 395 -24.38 -11.71 10.23
C PHE A 395 -23.93 -12.96 11.01
N GLN A 396 -24.84 -13.86 11.38
CA GLN A 396 -24.50 -15.14 12.02
C GLN A 396 -23.60 -16.00 11.13
N ASP A 397 -23.83 -15.98 9.82
CA ASP A 397 -22.92 -16.59 8.86
C ASP A 397 -21.51 -15.99 8.97
N THR A 398 -21.38 -14.68 9.14
CA THR A 398 -20.06 -14.06 9.33
C THR A 398 -19.37 -14.58 10.60
N LEU A 399 -20.10 -14.75 11.70
CA LEU A 399 -19.55 -15.35 12.93
C LEU A 399 -19.12 -16.80 12.73
N SER A 400 -19.94 -17.61 12.06
CA SER A 400 -19.62 -19.01 11.79
C SER A 400 -18.42 -19.16 10.84
N LEU A 401 -18.24 -18.23 9.89
CA LEU A 401 -17.04 -18.21 9.04
C LEU A 401 -15.76 -17.97 9.87
N ILE A 402 -15.81 -17.03 10.82
CA ILE A 402 -14.68 -16.75 11.73
C ILE A 402 -14.31 -18.01 12.53
N GLN A 403 -15.31 -18.74 13.02
CA GLN A 403 -15.11 -19.98 13.77
C GLN A 403 -14.50 -21.11 12.93
N LEU A 404 -15.00 -21.30 11.70
CA LEU A 404 -14.51 -22.34 10.79
C LEU A 404 -13.09 -22.05 10.29
N VAL A 405 -12.85 -20.81 9.87
CA VAL A 405 -11.56 -20.43 9.27
C VAL A 405 -10.50 -20.24 10.34
N LYS A 406 -10.82 -19.86 11.59
CA LYS A 406 -9.84 -19.64 12.66
C LYS A 406 -8.68 -18.71 12.25
N TYR A 407 -8.95 -17.41 12.16
CA TYR A 407 -7.94 -16.40 11.81
C TYR A 407 -6.98 -16.09 12.97
N ASN A 408 -5.70 -15.91 12.67
CA ASN A 408 -4.70 -15.40 13.60
C ASN A 408 -4.86 -13.90 13.85
N ARG A 409 -5.35 -13.15 12.86
CA ARG A 409 -5.63 -11.72 12.99
C ARG A 409 -6.88 -11.32 12.21
N ALA A 410 -7.80 -10.61 12.83
CA ALA A 410 -8.97 -10.08 12.16
C ALA A 410 -9.07 -8.56 12.35
N PHE A 411 -9.29 -7.83 11.27
CA PHE A 411 -9.60 -6.41 11.30
C PHE A 411 -11.10 -6.23 11.11
N LEU A 412 -11.76 -5.66 12.11
CA LEU A 412 -13.20 -5.57 12.19
C LEU A 412 -13.62 -4.11 11.99
N PHE A 413 -14.51 -3.87 11.03
CA PHE A 413 -14.97 -2.53 10.69
C PHE A 413 -16.50 -2.49 10.59
N GLY A 414 -17.09 -1.40 11.05
CA GLY A 414 -18.48 -1.07 10.70
C GLY A 414 -18.53 -0.50 9.30
N TYR A 415 -19.57 -0.84 8.53
CA TYR A 415 -19.79 -0.25 7.23
C TYR A 415 -20.00 1.27 7.35
N SER A 416 -19.24 2.00 6.55
CA SER A 416 -19.27 3.46 6.45
C SER A 416 -19.51 3.83 5.00
N MET A 417 -20.68 4.43 4.73
CA MET A 417 -21.07 4.83 3.39
C MET A 417 -20.22 6.02 2.90
N ARG A 418 -19.82 5.98 1.63
CA ARG A 418 -18.96 7.01 1.01
C ARG A 418 -19.53 7.49 -0.30
N GLU A 419 -19.52 8.81 -0.49
CA GLU A 419 -19.85 9.47 -1.75
C GLU A 419 -19.07 8.82 -2.92
N LYS A 420 -19.64 8.87 -4.13
CA LYS A 420 -19.13 8.26 -5.39
C LYS A 420 -19.13 6.73 -5.46
N THR A 421 -19.22 6.00 -4.34
CA THR A 421 -19.26 4.53 -4.36
C THR A 421 -20.53 4.00 -5.02
N THR A 422 -20.49 2.76 -5.51
CA THR A 422 -21.71 2.13 -6.09
C THR A 422 -22.77 1.96 -5.01
N ALA A 423 -22.37 1.61 -3.79
CA ALA A 423 -23.28 1.44 -2.68
C ALA A 423 -24.02 2.74 -2.32
N HIS A 424 -23.32 3.87 -2.26
CA HIS A 424 -23.95 5.19 -2.07
C HIS A 424 -24.98 5.55 -3.15
N ARG A 425 -24.79 5.07 -4.40
CA ARG A 425 -25.69 5.39 -5.51
C ARG A 425 -26.90 4.46 -5.62
N ARG A 426 -26.80 3.23 -5.09
CA ARG A 426 -27.76 2.15 -5.38
C ARG A 426 -28.39 1.52 -4.14
N PHE A 427 -27.79 1.68 -2.97
CA PHE A 427 -28.28 1.11 -1.73
C PHE A 427 -28.57 2.21 -0.71
N LYS A 428 -29.45 1.90 0.23
CA LYS A 428 -29.70 2.70 1.43
C LYS A 428 -28.85 2.12 2.56
N ASP A 429 -28.15 2.96 3.32
CA ASP A 429 -27.56 2.54 4.59
C ASP A 429 -28.67 2.46 5.63
N ASP A 430 -29.18 1.26 5.85
CA ASP A 430 -30.37 0.93 6.65
C ASP A 430 -30.04 0.17 7.94
N VAL A 431 -28.76 -0.07 8.21
CA VAL A 431 -28.28 -0.64 9.48
C VAL A 431 -27.82 0.50 10.40
N GLU A 432 -28.45 0.62 11.55
CA GLU A 432 -28.16 1.68 12.52
C GLU A 432 -26.70 1.63 13.04
N PRO A 433 -26.05 2.77 13.29
CA PRO A 433 -24.68 2.81 13.82
C PRO A 433 -24.49 2.03 15.12
N ALA A 434 -25.48 2.05 16.01
CA ALA A 434 -25.46 1.29 17.26
C ALA A 434 -25.43 -0.23 17.01
N GLU A 435 -26.13 -0.71 15.99
CA GLU A 435 -26.14 -2.13 15.62
C GLU A 435 -24.80 -2.55 15.00
N LYS A 436 -24.19 -1.70 14.16
CA LYS A 436 -22.84 -1.91 13.64
C LYS A 436 -21.81 -2.11 14.77
N ILE A 437 -21.89 -1.29 15.82
CA ILE A 437 -21.00 -1.39 16.98
C ILE A 437 -21.22 -2.71 17.72
N LYS A 438 -22.47 -3.07 18.04
CA LYS A 438 -22.80 -4.35 18.69
C LYS A 438 -22.29 -5.55 17.90
N ARG A 439 -22.42 -5.53 16.57
CA ARG A 439 -21.90 -6.60 15.69
C ARG A 439 -20.37 -6.67 15.72
N ILE A 440 -19.65 -5.55 15.75
CA ILE A 440 -18.18 -5.53 15.93
C ILE A 440 -17.80 -6.18 17.26
N GLU A 441 -18.51 -5.87 18.35
CA GLU A 441 -18.25 -6.46 19.67
C GLU A 441 -18.46 -7.98 19.65
N ARG A 442 -19.54 -8.47 19.05
CA ARG A 442 -19.84 -9.90 18.89
C ARG A 442 -18.80 -10.63 18.02
N MET A 443 -18.36 -10.01 16.91
CA MET A 443 -17.26 -10.54 16.10
C MET A 443 -15.96 -10.60 16.92
N SER A 444 -15.65 -9.55 17.68
CA SER A 444 -14.46 -9.51 18.54
C SER A 444 -14.51 -10.58 19.64
N ALA A 445 -15.67 -10.80 20.25
CA ALA A 445 -15.89 -11.83 21.25
C ALA A 445 -15.73 -13.25 20.68
N THR A 446 -16.05 -13.44 19.39
CA THR A 446 -15.84 -14.71 18.68
C THR A 446 -14.38 -14.91 18.27
N TYR A 447 -13.74 -13.87 17.72
CA TYR A 447 -12.38 -13.93 17.20
C TYR A 447 -11.30 -14.04 18.27
N ARG A 448 -11.37 -13.25 19.36
CA ARG A 448 -10.28 -13.16 20.34
C ARG A 448 -9.93 -14.49 21.01
N PRO A 449 -10.91 -15.31 21.47
CA PRO A 449 -10.61 -16.61 22.05
C PRO A 449 -9.92 -17.55 21.05
N ILE A 450 -10.34 -17.54 19.80
CA ILE A 450 -9.73 -18.36 18.74
C ILE A 450 -8.28 -17.94 18.48
N ALA A 451 -8.02 -16.63 18.37
CA ALA A 451 -6.66 -16.12 18.19
C ALA A 451 -5.76 -16.47 19.39
N GLU A 452 -6.30 -16.46 20.61
CA GLU A 452 -5.59 -16.87 21.80
C GLU A 452 -5.29 -18.37 21.81
N GLU A 453 -6.25 -19.23 21.47
CA GLU A 453 -6.05 -20.68 21.31
C GLU A 453 -4.94 -20.98 20.29
N LEU A 454 -4.97 -20.32 19.13
CA LEU A 454 -3.95 -20.47 18.08
C LEU A 454 -2.57 -20.00 18.52
N ASN A 455 -2.48 -18.99 19.40
CA ASN A 455 -1.19 -18.54 19.90
C ASN A 455 -0.69 -19.44 21.04
N LYS A 456 -1.58 -19.91 21.91
CA LYS A 456 -1.24 -20.85 22.99
C LYS A 456 -0.82 -22.22 22.48
N SER A 457 -1.34 -22.69 21.34
CA SER A 457 -0.89 -23.94 20.71
C SER A 457 0.57 -23.92 20.24
N ARG A 458 1.22 -22.73 20.26
CA ARG A 458 2.64 -22.55 19.93
C ARG A 458 3.55 -22.61 21.16
N ILE A 459 3.01 -22.67 22.38
CA ILE A 459 3.80 -22.81 23.60
C ILE A 459 4.69 -24.06 23.51
N GLY A 460 5.95 -23.91 23.91
CA GLY A 460 7.00 -24.93 23.81
C GLY A 460 7.64 -25.06 22.42
N ARG A 461 7.17 -24.31 21.40
CA ARG A 461 7.81 -24.29 20.07
C ARG A 461 8.88 -23.21 20.00
N LEU A 462 9.93 -23.51 19.22
CA LEU A 462 10.91 -22.51 18.81
C LEU A 462 10.36 -21.69 17.64
N GLN A 463 10.63 -20.39 17.64
CA GLN A 463 10.26 -19.48 16.55
C GLN A 463 11.38 -18.50 16.25
N LEU A 464 11.60 -18.21 14.97
CA LEU A 464 12.51 -17.16 14.54
C LEU A 464 11.83 -15.78 14.62
N VAL A 465 12.42 -14.86 15.37
CA VAL A 465 11.89 -13.52 15.62
C VAL A 465 12.86 -12.47 15.10
N LEU A 466 12.37 -11.52 14.30
CA LEU A 466 13.12 -10.32 13.93
C LEU A 466 12.88 -9.26 15.01
N ILE A 467 13.94 -8.83 15.69
CA ILE A 467 13.87 -7.82 16.74
C ILE A 467 13.79 -6.44 16.12
N GLU A 468 12.81 -5.63 16.55
CA GLU A 468 12.56 -4.29 16.03
C GLU A 468 13.07 -3.21 16.97
N GLY A 469 13.13 -3.50 18.27
CA GLY A 469 13.63 -2.58 19.28
C GLY A 469 13.01 -2.82 20.64
N VAL A 470 13.04 -1.79 21.48
CA VAL A 470 12.52 -1.84 22.85
C VAL A 470 10.99 -1.91 22.86
N SER A 471 10.44 -2.68 23.79
CA SER A 471 9.00 -2.78 24.00
C SER A 471 8.44 -1.45 24.53
N LYS A 472 7.30 -1.00 24.01
CA LYS A 472 6.64 0.23 24.46
C LYS A 472 6.22 0.23 25.94
N ARG A 473 6.18 -0.96 26.57
CA ARG A 473 5.70 -1.14 27.95
C ARG A 473 6.81 -1.18 28.98
N SER A 474 8.03 -1.54 28.60
CA SER A 474 9.17 -1.64 29.51
C SER A 474 10.47 -1.66 28.71
N ASP A 475 11.48 -0.95 29.22
CA ASP A 475 12.84 -0.94 28.66
C ASP A 475 13.62 -2.23 28.95
N GLU A 476 13.10 -3.08 29.85
CA GLU A 476 13.69 -4.37 30.20
C GLU A 476 13.35 -5.48 29.19
N CYS A 477 12.42 -5.20 28.26
CA CYS A 477 11.99 -6.14 27.25
C CYS A 477 12.18 -5.59 25.83
N LEU A 478 12.60 -6.45 24.93
CA LEU A 478 12.60 -6.20 23.50
C LEU A 478 11.31 -6.71 22.86
N GLN A 479 10.94 -6.10 21.74
CA GLN A 479 9.84 -6.55 20.90
C GLN A 479 10.33 -6.84 19.48
N GLY A 480 9.70 -7.84 18.88
CA GLY A 480 9.92 -8.22 17.50
C GLY A 480 8.68 -8.86 16.89
N ARG A 481 8.83 -9.39 15.69
CA ARG A 481 7.78 -10.13 14.99
C ARG A 481 8.28 -11.47 14.49
N ASN A 482 7.43 -12.49 14.53
CA ASN A 482 7.69 -13.78 13.87
C ASN A 482 7.23 -13.77 12.41
N GLU A 483 7.42 -14.87 11.69
CA GLU A 483 6.96 -15.02 10.29
C GLU A 483 5.45 -14.78 10.11
N GLY A 484 4.63 -15.08 11.12
CA GLY A 484 3.18 -14.88 11.11
C GLY A 484 2.73 -13.44 11.36
N ASN A 485 3.67 -12.49 11.44
CA ASN A 485 3.41 -11.09 11.79
C ASN A 485 2.83 -10.90 13.20
N ILE A 486 3.06 -11.87 14.08
CA ILE A 486 2.62 -11.85 15.48
C ILE A 486 3.71 -11.17 16.29
N ARG A 487 3.31 -10.26 17.18
CA ARG A 487 4.23 -9.58 18.09
C ARG A 487 4.78 -10.58 19.10
N VAL A 488 6.10 -10.65 19.21
CA VAL A 488 6.81 -11.43 20.22
C VAL A 488 7.56 -10.48 21.14
N VAL A 489 7.43 -10.69 22.45
CA VAL A 489 8.13 -9.93 23.48
C VAL A 489 9.11 -10.87 24.19
N VAL A 490 10.34 -10.42 24.34
CA VAL A 490 11.43 -11.18 24.96
C VAL A 490 12.18 -10.31 25.97
N PRO A 491 12.73 -10.88 27.06
CA PRO A 491 13.60 -10.15 27.98
C PRO A 491 14.90 -9.71 27.29
N THR A 492 15.44 -8.57 27.72
CA THR A 492 16.78 -8.10 27.31
C THR A 492 17.84 -8.93 28.04
N MET A 493 18.64 -9.70 27.30
CA MET A 493 19.74 -10.50 27.85
C MET A 493 20.81 -10.83 26.79
N ASP A 494 21.97 -11.27 27.25
CA ASP A 494 23.02 -11.81 26.40
C ASP A 494 22.74 -13.28 26.06
N ILE A 495 22.71 -13.59 24.77
CA ILE A 495 22.44 -14.94 24.26
C ILE A 495 23.59 -15.42 23.37
N PRO A 496 23.80 -16.74 23.25
CA PRO A 496 24.72 -17.33 22.30
C PRO A 496 24.64 -16.74 20.89
N THR A 497 25.79 -16.49 20.27
CA THR A 497 25.89 -15.99 18.88
C THR A 497 25.34 -16.98 17.85
N GLU A 498 25.18 -18.24 18.22
CA GLU A 498 24.57 -19.32 17.45
C GLU A 498 24.23 -20.51 18.37
N LYS A 499 23.49 -21.50 17.87
CA LYS A 499 22.85 -22.59 18.65
C LYS A 499 23.77 -23.33 19.64
N TYR A 500 25.06 -23.44 19.33
CA TYR A 500 26.05 -24.19 20.12
C TYR A 500 27.30 -23.36 20.48
N SER A 501 27.20 -22.02 20.44
CA SER A 501 28.32 -21.13 20.77
C SER A 501 28.35 -20.80 22.25
N ASP A 502 29.53 -20.84 22.85
CA ASP A 502 29.78 -20.35 24.21
C ASP A 502 29.92 -18.81 24.26
N ILE A 503 30.11 -18.17 23.09
CA ILE A 503 30.22 -16.72 22.99
C ILE A 503 28.81 -16.13 23.00
N LYS A 504 28.55 -15.25 23.97
CA LYS A 504 27.28 -14.53 24.09
C LYS A 504 27.42 -13.08 23.70
N ARG A 505 26.34 -12.51 23.17
CA ARG A 505 26.24 -11.07 22.89
C ARG A 505 24.83 -10.54 23.15
N PRO A 506 24.68 -9.23 23.41
CA PRO A 506 23.37 -8.62 23.59
C PRO A 506 22.54 -8.68 22.31
N ILE A 507 21.22 -8.75 22.49
CA ILE A 507 20.23 -8.66 21.42
C ILE A 507 20.07 -7.19 21.00
N LYS A 508 20.08 -6.93 19.69
CA LYS A 508 19.93 -5.59 19.10
C LYS A 508 18.80 -5.57 18.08
N SER A 509 18.32 -4.38 17.75
CA SER A 509 17.39 -4.19 16.64
C SER A 509 18.04 -4.67 15.34
N GLY A 510 17.30 -5.45 14.56
CA GLY A 510 17.76 -6.07 13.31
C GLY A 510 18.30 -7.49 13.47
N ASP A 511 18.44 -7.98 14.71
CA ASP A 511 18.82 -9.37 14.96
C ASP A 511 17.65 -10.33 14.68
N TYR A 512 17.98 -11.48 14.11
CA TYR A 512 17.12 -12.65 14.14
C TYR A 512 17.48 -13.51 15.34
N VAL A 513 16.49 -13.76 16.20
CA VAL A 513 16.66 -14.52 17.43
C VAL A 513 15.70 -15.70 17.44
N VAL A 514 16.19 -16.87 17.81
CA VAL A 514 15.33 -18.03 18.08
C VAL A 514 14.79 -17.92 19.49
N VAL A 515 13.46 -17.93 19.60
CA VAL A 515 12.73 -17.72 20.84
C VAL A 515 11.90 -18.97 21.13
N GLU A 516 12.00 -19.49 22.35
CA GLU A 516 11.08 -20.51 22.85
C GLU A 516 9.83 -19.84 23.41
N VAL A 517 8.67 -20.21 22.89
CA VAL A 517 7.40 -19.63 23.32
C VAL A 517 7.01 -20.19 24.68
N GLN A 518 6.74 -19.30 25.64
CA GLN A 518 6.38 -19.66 27.02
C GLN A 518 4.95 -19.31 27.37
N ASP A 519 4.46 -18.18 26.86
CA ASP A 519 3.09 -17.73 27.11
C ASP A 519 2.55 -16.97 25.90
N ALA A 520 1.23 -16.87 25.79
CA ALA A 520 0.58 -16.13 24.73
C ALA A 520 -0.83 -15.65 25.08
N ASN A 521 -1.18 -14.48 24.55
CA ASN A 521 -2.53 -13.98 24.47
C ASN A 521 -2.98 -13.82 23.00
N SER A 522 -4.20 -13.35 22.78
CA SER A 522 -4.77 -13.14 21.44
C SER A 522 -3.93 -12.27 20.48
N ASN A 523 -3.01 -11.44 20.96
CA ASN A 523 -2.24 -10.50 20.12
C ASN A 523 -0.72 -10.59 20.26
N THR A 524 -0.23 -11.29 21.29
CA THR A 524 1.17 -11.24 21.71
C THR A 524 1.62 -12.60 22.16
N ILE A 525 2.84 -12.94 21.80
CA ILE A 525 3.57 -14.09 22.30
C ILE A 525 4.68 -13.58 23.22
N MET A 526 4.90 -14.26 24.34
CA MET A 526 6.01 -14.06 25.25
C MET A 526 6.90 -15.30 25.22
N GLY A 527 8.21 -15.09 25.20
CA GLY A 527 9.15 -16.20 25.15
C GLY A 527 10.53 -15.83 25.62
N THR A 528 11.35 -16.86 25.80
CA THR A 528 12.76 -16.71 26.19
C THR A 528 13.65 -16.82 24.96
N PRO A 529 14.55 -15.85 24.73
CA PRO A 529 15.47 -15.90 23.62
C PRO A 529 16.57 -16.92 23.90
N ILE A 530 16.86 -17.79 22.93
CA ILE A 530 17.79 -18.92 23.09
C ILE A 530 19.13 -18.64 22.41
N TYR A 531 19.13 -18.20 21.15
CA TYR A 531 20.36 -17.89 20.40
C TYR A 531 20.09 -17.00 19.17
N HIS A 532 21.13 -16.33 18.68
CA HIS A 532 21.10 -15.58 17.41
C HIS A 532 21.11 -16.53 16.20
N SER A 533 20.33 -16.22 15.17
CA SER A 533 20.25 -17.04 13.96
C SER A 533 20.07 -16.16 12.71
N SER A 534 19.71 -16.78 11.60
CA SER A 534 19.27 -16.16 10.36
C SER A 534 18.12 -16.98 9.78
N ILE A 535 17.44 -16.48 8.74
CA ILE A 535 16.36 -17.22 8.08
C ILE A 535 16.92 -18.51 7.47
N THR A 536 18.06 -18.40 6.78
CA THR A 536 18.76 -19.51 6.13
C THR A 536 19.22 -20.58 7.13
N LYS A 537 19.85 -20.17 8.24
CA LYS A 537 20.30 -21.09 9.30
C LYS A 537 19.12 -21.78 10.00
N TYR A 538 18.09 -21.01 10.34
CA TYR A 538 16.93 -21.55 11.07
C TYR A 538 16.15 -22.56 10.23
N SER A 539 15.85 -22.22 8.97
CA SER A 539 15.11 -23.10 8.05
C SER A 539 15.86 -24.42 7.84
N SER A 540 17.15 -24.38 7.52
CA SER A 540 17.98 -25.57 7.31
C SER A 540 17.98 -26.55 8.50
N SER A 541 17.86 -26.02 9.73
CA SER A 541 17.85 -26.85 10.95
C SER A 541 16.51 -27.54 11.26
N HIS A 542 15.44 -27.20 10.54
CA HIS A 542 14.09 -27.74 10.72
C HIS A 542 13.61 -28.59 9.53
N VAL A 543 14.45 -28.83 8.51
CA VAL A 543 14.16 -29.74 7.36
C VAL A 543 14.64 -31.18 7.63
N LEU A 544 14.76 -31.58 8.90
CA LEU A 544 15.17 -32.95 9.29
C LEU A 544 14.01 -33.72 9.91
#